data_AF-W4LHQ6-F1
#
_entry.id   AF-W4LHQ6-F1
#
_cell.length_a   1.000
_cell.length_b   1.000
_cell.length_c   1.000
_cell.angle_alpha   90.00
_cell.angle_beta   90.00
_cell.angle_gamma   90.00
#
_symmetry.space_group_name_H-M   'P 1'
#
loop_
_entity.id
_entity.type
_entity.pdbx_description
1 polymer ?
#
loop_
_entity_poly.entity_id
_entity_poly.type
_entity_poly.pdbx_seq_one_letter_code
_entity_poly.pdbx_strand_id
1 'polypeptide(L)'
;MHTIIRCLVVVVVLGGLVSCAGLNLPGDSQSAFEAGLGLFNQGQYEDAIPNFVKATEIDPEFGRAYLYLGRSHLNLRRWSGALAPLRTAYRLSPEETRQEAVQILIDALIGAGSASLAKGNLSESVSLLREAWTLAPESEQVKKPLANALLQSGTQLLSQGKASEAVSAFQEVTQLAPKNFRAYVGLAKSLLQSGNALKALSAAQSALQLAPNSSEALSVFALLSQLQSR
;
A
#
# COMPACT_ATOMS: atom_id res chain seq x y z
N MET A 1 9.65 -29.53 -81.33
CA MET A 1 8.90 -30.24 -80.27
C MET A 1 9.84 -30.52 -79.11
N HIS A 2 9.83 -29.69 -78.06
CA HIS A 2 10.32 -29.98 -76.71
C HIS A 2 10.20 -28.72 -75.85
N THR A 3 9.22 -28.67 -74.94
CA THR A 3 9.46 -28.27 -73.54
C THR A 3 8.25 -28.67 -72.70
N ILE A 4 8.55 -29.36 -71.61
CA ILE A 4 7.63 -30.10 -70.73
C ILE A 4 7.09 -29.15 -69.66
N ILE A 5 5.79 -29.29 -69.39
CA ILE A 5 4.97 -28.49 -68.46
C ILE A 5 5.33 -28.81 -67.01
N ARG A 6 5.42 -27.75 -66.20
CA ARG A 6 5.79 -27.74 -64.77
C ARG A 6 4.80 -28.51 -63.88
N CYS A 7 5.38 -29.18 -62.87
CA CYS A 7 4.75 -29.80 -61.71
C CYS A 7 3.75 -28.89 -60.99
N LEU A 8 2.57 -29.42 -60.62
CA LEU A 8 1.77 -28.90 -59.52
C LEU A 8 1.66 -29.99 -58.44
N VAL A 9 2.17 -29.65 -57.26
CA VAL A 9 2.27 -30.50 -56.07
C VAL A 9 0.91 -30.62 -55.38
N VAL A 10 0.67 -31.83 -54.89
CA VAL A 10 -0.48 -32.32 -54.12
C VAL A 10 -0.81 -31.43 -52.92
N VAL A 11 -2.08 -31.03 -52.80
CA VAL A 11 -2.63 -30.41 -51.59
C VAL A 11 -2.93 -31.52 -50.59
N VAL A 12 -2.16 -31.55 -49.50
CA VAL A 12 -2.46 -32.37 -48.31
C VAL A 12 -3.46 -31.62 -47.45
N VAL A 13 -4.68 -32.13 -47.34
CA VAL A 13 -5.59 -31.82 -46.24
C VAL A 13 -5.85 -33.13 -45.54
N LEU A 14 -5.44 -33.28 -44.28
CA LEU A 14 -6.06 -34.19 -43.32
C LEU A 14 -5.53 -33.91 -41.91
N GLY A 15 -6.44 -33.45 -41.04
CA GLY A 15 -6.53 -33.94 -39.67
C GLY A 15 -5.70 -33.24 -38.59
N GLY A 16 -5.95 -31.95 -38.34
CA GLY A 16 -5.65 -31.34 -37.05
C GLY A 16 -6.94 -31.17 -36.24
N LEU A 17 -7.29 -32.16 -35.40
CA LEU A 17 -8.25 -31.95 -34.31
C LEU A 17 -7.59 -31.03 -33.28
N VAL A 18 -7.66 -29.72 -33.51
CA VAL A 18 -7.43 -28.75 -32.45
C VAL A 18 -8.60 -28.89 -31.50
N SER A 19 -8.31 -29.47 -30.33
CA SER A 19 -9.19 -29.41 -29.18
C SER A 19 -9.61 -27.95 -28.98
N CYS A 20 -10.91 -27.66 -29.08
CA CYS A 20 -11.50 -26.37 -28.72
C CYS A 20 -11.40 -26.18 -27.19
N ALA A 21 -10.18 -26.06 -26.67
CA ALA A 21 -9.94 -25.55 -25.33
C ALA A 21 -10.19 -24.04 -25.38
N GLY A 22 -11.43 -23.65 -25.07
CA GLY A 22 -11.87 -22.31 -24.70
C GLY A 22 -11.30 -21.16 -25.53
N LEU A 23 -11.93 -20.84 -26.67
CA LEU A 23 -11.79 -19.52 -27.26
C LEU A 23 -12.40 -18.51 -26.28
N ASN A 24 -11.59 -17.96 -25.36
CA ASN A 24 -11.96 -16.86 -24.47
C ASN A 24 -12.23 -15.63 -25.33
N LEU A 25 -13.49 -15.44 -25.74
CA LEU A 25 -13.88 -14.29 -26.54
C LEU A 25 -14.06 -13.09 -25.60
N PRO A 26 -13.70 -11.86 -26.01
CA PRO A 26 -13.91 -10.65 -25.21
C PRO A 26 -15.37 -10.41 -24.77
N GLY A 27 -16.35 -11.02 -25.44
CA GLY A 27 -17.75 -11.00 -25.00
C GLY A 27 -18.03 -11.79 -23.72
N ASP A 28 -17.23 -12.82 -23.43
CA ASP A 28 -17.40 -13.68 -22.26
C ASP A 28 -16.92 -13.00 -20.98
N SER A 29 -15.86 -12.16 -21.08
CA SER A 29 -15.38 -11.36 -19.95
C SER A 29 -16.38 -10.27 -19.57
N GLN A 30 -16.99 -9.60 -20.56
CA GLN A 30 -18.04 -8.62 -20.35
C GLN A 30 -19.28 -9.23 -19.70
N SER A 31 -19.72 -10.41 -20.15
CA SER A 31 -20.85 -11.13 -19.56
C SER A 31 -20.60 -11.52 -18.09
N ALA A 32 -19.41 -12.07 -17.78
CA ALA A 32 -19.02 -12.37 -16.41
C ALA A 32 -18.97 -11.11 -15.53
N PHE A 33 -18.45 -10.01 -16.07
CA PHE A 33 -18.43 -8.72 -15.37
C PHE A 33 -19.84 -8.20 -15.08
N GLU A 34 -20.77 -8.25 -16.04
CA GLU A 34 -22.16 -7.82 -15.86
C GLU A 34 -22.90 -8.63 -14.80
N ALA A 35 -22.69 -9.96 -14.76
CA ALA A 35 -23.21 -10.82 -13.70
C ALA A 35 -22.68 -10.42 -12.32
N GLY A 36 -21.37 -10.18 -12.21
CA GLY A 36 -20.74 -9.69 -10.98
C GLY A 36 -21.26 -8.31 -10.56
N LEU A 37 -21.45 -7.41 -11.52
CA LEU A 37 -21.98 -6.07 -11.28
C LEU A 37 -23.42 -6.11 -10.75
N GLY A 38 -24.24 -7.03 -11.27
CA GLY A 38 -25.60 -7.28 -10.79
C GLY A 38 -25.63 -7.64 -9.30
N LEU A 39 -24.75 -8.56 -8.88
CA LEU A 39 -24.60 -8.97 -7.47
C LEU A 39 -24.01 -7.84 -6.61
N PHE A 40 -23.02 -7.12 -7.12
CA PHE A 40 -22.41 -5.98 -6.44
C PHE A 40 -23.44 -4.89 -6.12
N ASN A 41 -24.30 -4.54 -7.08
CA ASN A 41 -25.34 -3.53 -6.91
C ASN A 41 -26.43 -3.95 -5.91
N GLN A 42 -26.58 -5.26 -5.66
CA GLN A 42 -27.44 -5.83 -4.62
C GLN A 42 -26.74 -5.90 -3.24
N GLY A 43 -25.48 -5.47 -3.14
CA GLY A 43 -24.67 -5.58 -1.93
C GLY A 43 -24.14 -6.98 -1.65
N GLN A 44 -24.32 -7.92 -2.59
CA GLN A 44 -23.82 -9.30 -2.48
C GLN A 44 -22.35 -9.37 -2.91
N TYR A 45 -21.48 -8.69 -2.18
CA TYR A 45 -20.07 -8.55 -2.54
C TYR A 45 -19.31 -9.89 -2.54
N GLU A 46 -19.67 -10.81 -1.64
CA GLU A 46 -19.06 -12.15 -1.59
C GLU A 46 -19.36 -12.94 -2.88
N ASP A 47 -20.62 -12.93 -3.32
CA ASP A 47 -21.08 -13.65 -4.50
C ASP A 47 -20.63 -12.96 -5.81
N ALA A 48 -20.35 -11.66 -5.77
CA ALA A 48 -19.84 -10.91 -6.90
C ALA A 48 -18.37 -11.25 -7.23
N ILE A 49 -17.55 -11.58 -6.23
CA ILE A 49 -16.11 -11.84 -6.39
C ILE A 49 -15.81 -12.91 -7.45
N PRO A 50 -16.41 -14.12 -7.43
CA PRO A 50 -16.14 -15.15 -8.43
C PRO A 50 -16.40 -14.70 -9.87
N ASN A 51 -17.41 -13.85 -10.08
CA ASN A 51 -17.76 -13.33 -11.40
C ASN A 51 -16.72 -12.33 -11.90
N PHE A 52 -16.23 -11.44 -11.03
CA PHE A 52 -15.15 -10.53 -11.39
C PHE A 52 -13.81 -11.26 -11.61
N VAL A 53 -13.49 -12.28 -10.79
CA VAL A 53 -12.31 -13.13 -11.00
C VAL A 53 -12.39 -13.80 -12.36
N LYS A 54 -13.52 -14.44 -12.70
CA LYS A 54 -13.73 -15.03 -14.02
C LYS A 54 -13.54 -14.03 -15.15
N ALA A 55 -14.07 -12.81 -15.02
CA ALA A 55 -13.87 -11.76 -16.02
C ALA A 55 -12.38 -11.43 -16.22
N THR A 56 -11.59 -11.37 -15.13
CA THR A 56 -10.14 -11.10 -15.20
C THR A 56 -9.30 -12.28 -15.72
N GLU A 57 -9.79 -13.51 -15.56
CA GLU A 57 -9.15 -14.72 -16.13
C GLU A 57 -9.37 -14.81 -17.65
N ILE A 58 -10.55 -14.39 -18.12
CA ILE A 58 -10.89 -14.36 -19.54
C ILE A 58 -10.15 -13.22 -20.24
N ASP A 59 -10.17 -12.01 -19.64
CA ASP A 59 -9.50 -10.83 -20.15
C ASP A 59 -8.62 -10.18 -19.05
N PRO A 60 -7.31 -10.46 -19.05
CA PRO A 60 -6.36 -9.88 -18.10
C PRO A 60 -6.16 -8.37 -18.22
N GLU A 61 -6.64 -7.73 -19.28
CA GLU A 61 -6.59 -6.27 -19.47
C GLU A 61 -7.90 -5.57 -19.08
N PHE A 62 -8.88 -6.32 -18.56
CA PHE A 62 -10.17 -5.77 -18.18
C PHE A 62 -10.14 -4.97 -16.87
N GLY A 63 -9.59 -3.75 -16.91
CA GLY A 63 -9.36 -2.90 -15.74
C GLY A 63 -10.60 -2.66 -14.85
N ARG A 64 -11.80 -2.58 -15.44
CA ARG A 64 -13.06 -2.43 -14.67
C ARG A 64 -13.36 -3.66 -13.81
N ALA A 65 -13.09 -4.88 -14.30
CA ALA A 65 -13.30 -6.09 -13.51
C ALA A 65 -12.39 -6.11 -12.27
N TYR A 66 -11.11 -5.74 -12.44
CA TYR A 66 -10.19 -5.57 -11.31
C TYR A 66 -10.65 -4.49 -10.32
N LEU A 67 -11.15 -3.35 -10.82
CA LEU A 67 -11.65 -2.28 -9.96
C LEU A 67 -12.80 -2.77 -9.07
N TYR A 68 -13.80 -3.44 -9.66
CA TYR A 68 -14.95 -3.95 -8.92
C TYR A 68 -14.63 -5.16 -8.04
N LEU A 69 -13.65 -6.00 -8.42
CA LEU A 69 -13.09 -7.03 -7.55
C LEU A 69 -12.49 -6.41 -6.28
N GLY A 70 -11.66 -5.38 -6.46
CA GLY A 70 -11.09 -4.59 -5.36
C GLY A 70 -12.15 -3.95 -4.47
N ARG A 71 -13.15 -3.29 -5.06
CA ARG A 71 -14.28 -2.69 -4.33
C ARG A 71 -15.09 -3.73 -3.55
N SER A 72 -15.28 -4.93 -4.11
CA SER A 72 -15.99 -6.02 -3.42
C SER A 72 -15.23 -6.43 -2.15
N HIS A 73 -13.91 -6.59 -2.23
CA HIS A 73 -13.07 -6.84 -1.06
C HIS A 73 -13.13 -5.71 -0.03
N LEU A 74 -13.13 -4.44 -0.45
CA LEU A 74 -13.25 -3.29 0.45
C LEU A 74 -14.57 -3.26 1.21
N ASN A 75 -15.69 -3.52 0.53
CA ASN A 75 -17.00 -3.57 1.18
C ASN A 75 -17.10 -4.69 2.22
N LEU A 76 -16.36 -5.78 2.02
CA LEU A 76 -16.21 -6.88 2.98
C LEU A 76 -15.15 -6.59 4.06
N ARG A 77 -14.56 -5.39 4.09
CA ARG A 77 -13.41 -5.00 4.95
C ARG A 77 -12.19 -5.92 4.82
N ARG A 78 -12.05 -6.58 3.67
CA ARG A 78 -10.89 -7.44 3.32
C ARG A 78 -9.81 -6.58 2.68
N TRP A 79 -9.31 -5.59 3.43
CA TRP A 79 -8.41 -4.54 2.93
C TRP A 79 -7.21 -5.10 2.14
N SER A 80 -6.51 -6.11 2.69
CA SER A 80 -5.36 -6.73 2.04
C SER A 80 -5.73 -7.44 0.73
N GLY A 81 -6.90 -8.09 0.68
CA GLY A 81 -7.40 -8.75 -0.53
C GLY A 81 -7.74 -7.77 -1.66
N ALA A 82 -8.04 -6.51 -1.32
CA ALA A 82 -8.31 -5.48 -2.31
C ALA A 82 -7.04 -4.94 -3.00
N LEU A 83 -5.85 -5.07 -2.40
CA LEU A 83 -4.65 -4.37 -2.87
C LEU A 83 -4.18 -4.83 -4.27
N ALA A 84 -4.04 -6.14 -4.47
CA ALA A 84 -3.59 -6.68 -5.75
C ALA A 84 -4.53 -6.30 -6.92
N PRO A 85 -5.85 -6.53 -6.86
CA PRO A 85 -6.74 -6.13 -7.94
C PRO A 85 -6.77 -4.61 -8.13
N LEU A 86 -6.74 -3.79 -7.07
CA LEU A 86 -6.74 -2.33 -7.20
C LEU A 86 -5.46 -1.78 -7.82
N ARG A 87 -4.29 -2.35 -7.51
CA ARG A 87 -3.03 -1.99 -8.19
C ARG A 87 -3.09 -2.30 -9.69
N THR A 88 -3.67 -3.45 -10.04
CA THR A 88 -3.87 -3.81 -11.46
C THR A 88 -4.88 -2.87 -12.12
N ALA A 89 -6.00 -2.56 -11.47
CA ALA A 89 -6.97 -1.59 -11.96
C ALA A 89 -6.31 -0.22 -12.22
N TYR A 90 -5.56 0.31 -11.25
CA TYR A 90 -4.82 1.57 -11.39
C TYR A 90 -3.85 1.58 -12.58
N ARG A 91 -3.13 0.46 -12.80
CA ARG A 91 -2.22 0.30 -13.95
C ARG A 91 -2.95 0.26 -15.30
N LEU A 92 -4.12 -0.35 -15.35
CA LEU A 92 -4.91 -0.54 -16.57
C LEU A 92 -5.87 0.62 -16.86
N SER A 93 -6.17 1.47 -15.87
CA SER A 93 -7.11 2.58 -16.03
C SER A 93 -6.60 3.63 -17.03
N PRO A 94 -7.43 4.02 -18.02
CA PRO A 94 -7.23 5.24 -18.80
C PRO A 94 -7.04 6.46 -17.90
N GLU A 95 -6.27 7.45 -18.35
CA GLU A 95 -5.91 8.65 -17.56
C GLU A 95 -7.12 9.31 -16.89
N GLU A 96 -8.23 9.39 -17.62
CA GLU A 96 -9.47 10.05 -17.20
C GLU A 96 -10.15 9.33 -16.03
N THR A 97 -9.94 8.02 -15.90
CA THR A 97 -10.54 7.18 -14.85
C THR A 97 -9.52 6.69 -13.82
N ARG A 98 -8.23 6.94 -14.06
CA ARG A 98 -7.15 6.53 -13.16
C ARG A 98 -7.29 7.18 -11.78
N GLN A 99 -7.82 8.40 -11.73
CA GLN A 99 -8.11 9.08 -10.47
C GLN A 99 -9.11 8.31 -9.60
N GLU A 100 -10.11 7.64 -10.19
CA GLU A 100 -11.04 6.81 -9.41
C GLU A 100 -10.31 5.60 -8.81
N ALA A 101 -9.54 4.88 -9.64
CA ALA A 101 -8.81 3.70 -9.21
C ALA A 101 -7.77 4.01 -8.12
N VAL A 102 -7.05 5.15 -8.25
CA VAL A 102 -6.04 5.53 -7.25
C VAL A 102 -6.64 5.88 -5.90
N GLN A 103 -7.80 6.54 -5.87
CA GLN A 103 -8.46 6.87 -4.60
C GLN A 103 -8.89 5.60 -3.85
N ILE A 104 -9.49 4.65 -4.57
CA ILE A 104 -9.91 3.38 -3.98
C ILE A 104 -8.68 2.56 -3.52
N LEU A 105 -7.57 2.62 -4.26
CA LEU A 105 -6.30 2.00 -3.84
C LEU A 105 -5.73 2.66 -2.57
N ILE A 106 -5.76 3.98 -2.47
CA ILE A 106 -5.32 4.71 -1.27
C ILE A 106 -6.15 4.29 -0.06
N ASP A 107 -7.47 4.21 -0.18
CA ASP A 107 -8.35 3.75 0.90
C ASP A 107 -8.01 2.32 1.34
N ALA A 108 -7.77 1.42 0.38
CA ALA A 108 -7.34 0.06 0.65
C ALA A 108 -6.00 -0.01 1.38
N LEU A 109 -5.02 0.80 0.97
CA LEU A 109 -3.70 0.89 1.59
C LEU A 109 -3.77 1.43 3.02
N ILE A 110 -4.58 2.48 3.26
CA ILE A 110 -4.82 3.02 4.60
C ILE A 110 -5.48 1.96 5.49
N GLY A 111 -6.54 1.30 4.99
CA GLY A 111 -7.27 0.26 5.72
C GLY A 111 -6.38 -0.93 6.06
N ALA A 112 -5.63 -1.44 5.09
CA ALA A 112 -4.70 -2.55 5.28
C ALA A 112 -3.55 -2.17 6.21
N GLY A 113 -2.93 -1.00 6.00
CA GLY A 113 -1.86 -0.50 6.85
C GLY A 113 -2.29 -0.28 8.30
N SER A 114 -3.51 0.20 8.53
CA SER A 114 -4.09 0.38 9.87
C SER A 114 -4.43 -0.97 10.52
N ALA A 115 -4.94 -1.93 9.74
CA ALA A 115 -5.19 -3.28 10.23
C ALA A 115 -3.89 -4.01 10.61
N SER A 116 -2.83 -3.86 9.81
CA SER A 116 -1.50 -4.39 10.11
C SER A 116 -0.89 -3.72 11.35
N LEU A 117 -1.10 -2.41 11.53
CA LEU A 117 -0.69 -1.70 12.75
C LEU A 117 -1.37 -2.28 14.00
N ALA A 118 -2.68 -2.51 13.93
CA ALA A 118 -3.45 -3.08 15.04
C ALA A 118 -3.01 -4.52 15.41
N LYS A 119 -2.47 -5.27 14.44
CA LYS A 119 -1.88 -6.60 14.66
C LYS A 119 -0.43 -6.56 15.17
N GLY A 120 0.18 -5.38 15.27
CA GLY A 120 1.59 -5.21 15.61
C GLY A 120 2.56 -5.48 14.45
N ASN A 121 2.06 -5.66 13.22
CA ASN A 121 2.88 -5.84 12.03
C ASN A 121 3.40 -4.48 11.53
N LEU A 122 4.31 -3.87 12.30
CA LEU A 122 4.77 -2.49 12.06
C LEU A 122 5.47 -2.31 10.70
N SER A 123 6.27 -3.29 10.27
CA SER A 123 6.98 -3.23 8.98
C SER A 123 6.01 -3.20 7.80
N GLU A 124 5.01 -4.09 7.79
CA GLU A 124 3.96 -4.12 6.77
C GLU A 124 3.13 -2.84 6.80
N SER A 125 2.73 -2.40 8.00
CA SER A 125 1.97 -1.16 8.20
C SER A 125 2.68 0.06 7.60
N VAL A 126 3.95 0.27 7.95
CA VAL A 126 4.75 1.38 7.43
C VAL A 126 4.88 1.28 5.91
N SER A 127 5.12 0.08 5.35
CA SER A 127 5.23 -0.10 3.90
C SER A 127 3.95 0.32 3.16
N LEU A 128 2.79 -0.17 3.62
CA LEU A 128 1.50 0.11 2.98
C LEU A 128 1.12 1.60 3.09
N LEU A 129 1.33 2.19 4.27
CA LEU A 129 1.02 3.60 4.51
C LEU A 129 1.99 4.53 3.78
N ARG A 130 3.24 4.11 3.56
CA ARG A 130 4.21 4.85 2.74
C ARG A 130 3.84 4.82 1.26
N GLU A 131 3.35 3.69 0.75
CA GLU A 131 2.80 3.61 -0.61
C GLU A 131 1.59 4.56 -0.77
N ALA A 132 0.66 4.55 0.19
CA ALA A 132 -0.47 5.48 0.18
C ALA A 132 0.02 6.94 0.19
N TRP A 133 1.08 7.24 0.94
CA TRP A 133 1.63 8.60 1.03
C TRP A 133 2.31 9.02 -0.27
N THR A 134 3.00 8.10 -0.96
CA THR A 134 3.54 8.36 -2.31
C THR A 134 2.44 8.69 -3.31
N LEU A 135 1.27 8.04 -3.22
CA LEU A 135 0.14 8.30 -4.11
C LEU A 135 -0.62 9.59 -3.76
N ALA A 136 -0.65 9.99 -2.48
CA ALA A 136 -1.33 11.19 -2.01
C ALA A 136 -0.52 11.94 -0.93
N PRO A 137 0.57 12.63 -1.30
CA PRO A 137 1.49 13.25 -0.35
C PRO A 137 0.86 14.35 0.51
N GLU A 138 -0.18 15.00 -0.02
CA GLU A 138 -0.92 16.06 0.67
C GLU A 138 -2.09 15.54 1.52
N SER A 139 -2.42 14.24 1.44
CA SER A 139 -3.56 13.69 2.16
C SER A 139 -3.29 13.58 3.66
N GLU A 140 -3.98 14.40 4.44
CA GLU A 140 -3.96 14.33 5.90
C GLU A 140 -4.46 12.98 6.44
N GLN A 141 -5.32 12.30 5.67
CA GLN A 141 -5.82 10.96 6.01
C GLN A 141 -4.72 9.91 6.03
N VAL A 142 -3.65 10.11 5.23
CA VAL A 142 -2.49 9.21 5.20
C VAL A 142 -1.41 9.62 6.19
N LYS A 143 -1.18 10.95 6.35
CA LYS A 143 -0.12 11.49 7.23
C LYS A 143 -0.25 10.97 8.67
N LYS A 144 -1.46 10.99 9.24
CA LYS A 144 -1.68 10.57 10.64
C LYS A 144 -1.42 9.07 10.89
N PRO A 145 -2.02 8.12 10.14
CA PRO A 145 -1.68 6.70 10.31
C PRO A 145 -0.20 6.41 10.09
N LEU A 146 0.43 7.00 9.07
CA LEU A 146 1.85 6.78 8.78
C LEU A 146 2.73 7.27 9.93
N ALA A 147 2.48 8.48 10.44
CA ALA A 147 3.17 9.02 11.60
C ALA A 147 3.02 8.12 12.83
N ASN A 148 1.83 7.56 13.07
CA ASN A 148 1.59 6.63 14.17
C ASN A 148 2.34 5.30 13.99
N ALA A 149 2.33 4.73 12.79
CA ALA A 149 3.05 3.49 12.48
C ALA A 149 4.57 3.67 12.62
N LEU A 150 5.10 4.78 12.12
CA LEU A 150 6.52 5.14 12.26
C LEU A 150 6.91 5.40 13.73
N LEU A 151 6.05 6.05 14.51
CA LEU A 151 6.30 6.28 15.94
C LEU A 151 6.40 4.96 16.72
N GLN A 152 5.49 4.03 16.46
CA GLN A 152 5.53 2.70 17.08
C GLN A 152 6.76 1.91 16.60
N SER A 153 7.06 1.96 15.30
CA SER A 153 8.24 1.30 14.72
C SER A 153 9.54 1.83 15.33
N GLY A 154 9.69 3.15 15.43
CA GLY A 154 10.83 3.79 16.07
C GLY A 154 10.97 3.40 17.55
N THR A 155 9.84 3.29 18.26
CA THR A 155 9.84 2.84 19.67
C THR A 155 10.29 1.39 19.78
N GLN A 156 9.82 0.51 18.90
CA GLN A 156 10.24 -0.89 18.85
C GLN A 156 11.73 -1.01 18.51
N LEU A 157 12.21 -0.31 17.48
CA LEU A 157 13.62 -0.29 17.07
C LEU A 157 14.52 0.19 18.21
N LEU A 158 14.11 1.23 18.93
CA LEU A 158 14.84 1.72 20.08
C LEU A 158 14.93 0.66 21.19
N SER A 159 13.82 -0.04 21.48
CA SER A 159 13.83 -1.13 22.47
C SER A 159 14.72 -2.32 22.07
N GLN A 160 14.94 -2.52 20.76
CA GLN A 160 15.87 -3.51 20.22
C GLN A 160 17.32 -3.04 20.18
N GLY A 161 17.60 -1.82 20.65
CA GLY A 161 18.94 -1.22 20.59
C GLY A 161 19.34 -0.69 19.22
N LYS A 162 18.45 -0.73 18.23
CA LYS A 162 18.66 -0.25 16.85
C LYS A 162 18.48 1.26 16.77
N ALA A 163 19.30 1.99 17.53
CA ALA A 163 19.16 3.42 17.73
C ALA A 163 19.22 4.22 16.42
N SER A 164 20.11 3.87 15.49
CA SER A 164 20.24 4.56 14.20
C SER A 164 18.98 4.43 13.33
N GLU A 165 18.38 3.24 13.26
CA GLU A 165 17.12 3.02 12.53
C GLU A 165 15.96 3.77 13.22
N ALA A 166 15.94 3.78 14.56
CA ALA A 166 14.95 4.54 15.33
C ALA A 166 15.06 6.05 15.10
N VAL A 167 16.28 6.60 14.94
CA VAL A 167 16.48 8.02 14.58
C VAL A 167 15.77 8.34 13.27
N SER A 168 15.97 7.55 12.23
CA SER A 168 15.31 7.76 10.92
C SER A 168 13.79 7.73 11.05
N ALA A 169 13.24 6.74 11.75
CA ALA A 169 11.79 6.62 11.96
C ALA A 169 11.23 7.85 12.69
N PHE A 170 11.83 8.28 13.80
CA PHE A 170 11.34 9.45 14.53
C PHE A 170 11.52 10.76 13.76
N GLN A 171 12.59 10.90 12.97
CA GLN A 171 12.76 12.08 12.09
C GLN A 171 11.63 12.18 11.07
N GLU A 172 11.25 11.08 10.42
CA GLU A 172 10.10 11.07 9.51
C GLU A 172 8.81 11.49 10.25
N VAL A 173 8.59 11.03 11.49
CA VAL A 173 7.44 11.47 12.28
C VAL A 173 7.48 12.98 12.56
N THR A 174 8.65 13.57 12.85
CA THR A 174 8.75 15.03 13.07
C THR A 174 8.46 15.84 11.81
N GLN A 175 8.65 15.27 10.62
CA GLN A 175 8.29 15.91 9.35
C GLN A 175 6.78 15.78 9.07
N LEU A 176 6.22 14.59 9.29
CA LEU A 176 4.80 14.30 9.04
C LEU A 176 3.87 14.94 10.09
N ALA A 177 4.32 14.99 11.34
CA ALA A 177 3.57 15.51 12.48
C ALA A 177 4.47 16.40 13.36
N PRO A 178 4.78 17.65 12.93
CA PRO A 178 5.72 18.54 13.64
C PRO A 178 5.31 18.92 15.07
N LYS A 179 4.05 18.71 15.44
CA LYS A 179 3.53 18.97 16.80
C LYS A 179 3.53 17.73 17.69
N ASN A 180 4.04 16.59 17.22
CA ASN A 180 4.08 15.35 17.99
C ASN A 180 5.30 15.31 18.92
N PHE A 181 5.13 15.80 20.16
CA PHE A 181 6.22 15.84 21.15
C PHE A 181 6.84 14.45 21.43
N ARG A 182 6.06 13.37 21.33
CA ARG A 182 6.57 11.99 21.55
C ARG A 182 7.59 11.58 20.51
N ALA A 183 7.47 12.07 19.28
CA ALA A 183 8.47 11.85 18.23
C ALA A 183 9.80 12.49 18.61
N TYR A 184 9.77 13.72 19.15
CA TYR A 184 10.97 14.40 19.62
C TYR A 184 11.59 13.73 20.86
N VAL A 185 10.78 13.22 21.79
CA VAL A 185 11.25 12.39 22.91
C VAL A 185 11.96 11.13 22.40
N GLY A 186 11.33 10.41 21.47
CA GLY A 186 11.92 9.22 20.85
C GLY A 186 13.22 9.55 20.12
N LEU A 187 13.22 10.60 19.31
CA LEU A 187 14.39 11.09 18.58
C LEU A 187 15.54 11.44 19.52
N ALA A 188 15.28 12.16 20.61
CA ALA A 188 16.29 12.52 21.59
C ALA A 188 16.93 11.28 22.24
N LYS A 189 16.11 10.29 22.65
CA LYS A 189 16.60 9.02 23.21
C LYS A 189 17.44 8.23 22.20
N SER A 190 16.97 8.11 20.96
CA SER A 190 17.70 7.40 19.89
C SER A 190 19.00 8.11 19.50
N LEU A 191 19.02 9.45 19.47
CA LEU A 191 20.23 10.23 19.21
C LEU A 191 21.25 10.09 20.35
N LEU A 192 20.80 10.07 21.60
CA LEU A 192 21.68 9.84 22.74
C LEU A 192 22.33 8.45 22.67
N GLN A 193 21.53 7.41 22.39
CA GLN A 193 22.03 6.04 22.29
C GLN A 193 22.97 5.83 21.09
N SER A 194 22.82 6.60 20.02
CA SER A 194 23.74 6.60 18.88
C SER A 194 24.94 7.55 19.04
N GLY A 195 25.13 8.15 20.22
CA GLY A 195 26.29 9.00 20.54
C GLY A 195 26.18 10.46 20.08
N ASN A 196 25.03 10.88 19.54
CA ASN A 196 24.80 12.23 19.01
C ASN A 196 24.22 13.18 20.06
N ALA A 197 24.93 13.39 21.17
CA ALA A 197 24.41 14.12 22.35
C ALA A 197 23.93 15.56 22.05
N LEU A 198 24.63 16.30 21.17
CA LEU A 198 24.22 17.67 20.79
C LEU A 198 22.87 17.70 20.09
N LYS A 199 22.66 16.81 19.10
CA LYS A 199 21.37 16.70 18.39
C LYS A 199 20.28 16.16 19.32
N ALA A 200 20.64 15.25 20.24
CA ALA A 200 19.72 14.73 21.24
C ALA A 200 19.16 15.85 22.12
N LEU A 201 20.01 16.76 22.61
CA LEU A 201 19.57 17.90 23.42
C LEU A 201 18.63 18.83 22.64
N SER A 202 18.95 19.13 21.37
CA SER A 202 18.07 19.93 20.52
C SER A 202 16.69 19.28 20.34
N ALA A 203 16.63 17.97 20.11
CA ALA A 203 15.37 17.25 20.03
C ALA A 203 14.61 17.27 21.38
N ALA A 204 15.31 17.15 22.50
CA ALA A 204 14.71 17.24 23.83
C ALA A 204 14.13 18.63 24.14
N GLN A 205 14.82 19.70 23.71
CA GLN A 205 14.31 21.06 23.80
C GLN A 205 13.01 21.23 23.01
N SER A 206 12.96 20.73 21.77
CA SER A 206 11.74 20.76 20.96
C SER A 206 10.60 19.98 21.62
N ALA A 207 10.88 18.80 22.20
CA ALA A 207 9.89 18.04 22.95
C ALA A 207 9.32 18.84 24.13
N LEU A 208 10.19 19.52 24.90
CA LEU A 208 9.79 20.32 26.06
C LEU A 208 9.02 21.58 25.65
N GLN A 209 9.41 22.24 24.55
CA GLN A 209 8.67 23.39 24.02
C GLN A 209 7.25 23.00 23.60
N LEU A 210 7.08 21.84 22.97
CA LEU A 210 5.77 21.34 22.53
C LEU A 210 4.91 20.83 23.70
N ALA A 211 5.53 20.29 24.75
CA ALA A 211 4.83 19.77 25.92
C ALA A 211 5.59 20.09 27.23
N PRO A 212 5.49 21.33 27.75
CA PRO A 212 6.27 21.78 28.92
C PRO A 212 6.00 21.00 30.21
N ASN A 213 4.79 20.45 30.34
CA ASN A 213 4.35 19.71 31.53
C ASN A 213 4.45 18.18 31.34
N SER A 214 5.02 17.71 30.22
CA SER A 214 5.19 16.28 29.99
C SER A 214 6.36 15.75 30.81
N SER A 215 6.07 14.81 31.71
CA SER A 215 7.10 14.13 32.51
C SER A 215 8.16 13.46 31.64
N GLU A 216 7.76 12.90 30.49
CA GLU A 216 8.66 12.27 29.52
C GLU A 216 9.64 13.30 28.91
N ALA A 217 9.12 14.45 28.48
CA ALA A 217 9.93 15.51 27.87
C ALA A 217 10.88 16.16 28.89
N LEU A 218 10.38 16.46 30.09
CA LEU A 218 11.16 16.99 31.21
C LEU A 218 12.30 16.03 31.58
N SER A 219 12.01 14.74 31.71
CA SER A 219 13.01 13.73 32.09
C SER A 219 14.13 13.62 31.06
N VAL A 220 13.80 13.59 29.77
CA VAL A 220 14.81 13.49 28.71
C VAL A 220 15.66 14.76 28.60
N PHE A 221 15.02 15.94 28.70
CA PHE A 221 15.75 17.20 28.70
C PHE A 221 16.71 17.30 29.91
N ALA A 222 16.22 17.03 31.13
CA ALA A 222 17.04 17.08 32.34
C ALA A 222 18.25 16.13 32.27
N LEU A 223 18.06 14.90 31.80
CA LEU A 223 19.14 13.94 31.59
C LEU A 223 20.22 14.49 30.64
N LEU A 224 19.80 15.04 29.50
CA LEU A 224 20.73 15.53 28.47
C LEU A 224 21.45 16.82 28.89
N SER A 225 20.79 17.71 29.64
CA SER A 225 21.43 18.91 30.19
C SER A 225 22.50 18.56 31.24
N GLN A 226 22.28 17.54 32.06
CA GLN A 226 23.29 17.08 33.03
C GLN A 226 24.52 16.49 32.33
N LEU A 227 24.33 15.75 31.23
CA LEU A 227 25.43 15.17 30.45
C LEU A 227 26.29 16.23 29.74
N GLN A 228 25.73 17.39 29.37
CA GLN A 228 26.51 18.50 28.81
C GLN A 228 27.34 19.26 29.85
N SER A 229 26.96 19.19 31.13
CA SER A 229 27.60 19.94 32.21
C SER A 229 28.77 19.17 32.84
N ARG A 230 29.13 18.00 32.29
CA ARG A 230 30.25 17.14 32.69
C ARG A 230 31.32 17.15 31.61
#